data_AF-A0A812XBW3-F1
#
_entry.id   AF-A0A812XBW3-F1
#
_cell.length_a   1.000
_cell.length_b   1.000
_cell.length_c   1.000
_cell.angle_alpha   90.00
_cell.angle_beta   90.00
_cell.angle_gamma   90.00
#
_symmetry.space_group_name_H-M   'P 1'
#
loop_
_entity.id
_entity.type
_entity.pdbx_description
1 polymer ?
#
loop_
_entity_poly.entity_id
_entity_poly.type
_entity_poly.pdbx_seq_one_letter_code
_entity_poly.pdbx_strand_id
1 'polypeptide(L)'
;PGYHLDLFVRGALTLPVCAVLGLPLSVASTVPSIAHVISLTTYEVKQLPEGERKVPTKVVEQRATNFLIHVLIGCALFLAPVLKFLPQAVLQGVFFYMGIASLTGNNLFDRLFLWLIWDSAKYPQYHYIRKLPISRVHLYTFVQLICLAILYGLKAIKETSVVFPFFMASLAIIRKGLRWMFTEEELRLLDSLPDEDDDGEVLSSEKPDLMNLEKQKEGDKSEVEI
;
A
#
# COMPACT_ATOMS: atom_id res chain seq x y z
N PRO A 1 -15.63 4.25 -6.02
CA PRO A 1 -15.44 2.78 -6.10
C PRO A 1 -16.76 1.99 -6.21
N GLY A 2 -16.84 1.06 -7.16
CA GLY A 2 -18.06 0.33 -7.56
C GLY A 2 -18.11 -1.13 -7.09
N TYR A 3 -17.87 -1.39 -5.80
CA TYR A 3 -17.76 -2.75 -5.26
C TYR A 3 -19.01 -3.62 -5.47
N HIS A 4 -20.21 -3.02 -5.36
CA HIS A 4 -21.46 -3.74 -5.62
C HIS A 4 -21.59 -4.22 -7.06
N LEU A 5 -21.17 -3.38 -8.02
CA LEU A 5 -21.21 -3.70 -9.44
C LEU A 5 -20.16 -4.77 -9.79
N ASP A 6 -18.97 -4.69 -9.21
CA ASP A 6 -17.92 -5.71 -9.38
C ASP A 6 -18.39 -7.08 -8.84
N LEU A 7 -19.00 -7.11 -7.65
CA LEU A 7 -19.54 -8.34 -7.08
C LEU A 7 -20.69 -8.90 -7.92
N PHE A 8 -21.58 -8.03 -8.43
CA PHE A 8 -22.67 -8.44 -9.31
C PHE A 8 -22.16 -9.03 -10.64
N VAL A 9 -21.22 -8.36 -11.32
CA VAL A 9 -20.66 -8.84 -12.58
C VAL A 9 -19.90 -10.16 -12.38
N ARG A 10 -19.11 -10.30 -11.32
CA ARG A 10 -18.43 -11.57 -11.05
C ARG A 10 -19.40 -12.68 -10.67
N GLY A 11 -20.32 -12.40 -9.74
CA GLY A 11 -21.25 -13.38 -9.18
C GLY A 11 -22.33 -13.83 -10.15
N ALA A 12 -22.99 -12.88 -10.83
CA ALA A 12 -24.14 -13.16 -11.68
C ALA A 12 -23.77 -13.50 -13.13
N LEU A 13 -22.65 -12.97 -13.65
CA LEU A 13 -22.25 -13.17 -15.04
C LEU A 13 -21.05 -14.12 -15.17
N THR A 14 -19.95 -13.85 -14.45
CA THR A 14 -18.68 -14.56 -14.71
C THR A 14 -18.66 -15.98 -14.14
N LEU A 15 -19.06 -16.17 -12.88
CA LEU A 15 -19.06 -17.49 -12.24
C LEU A 15 -19.99 -18.51 -12.93
N PRO A 16 -21.24 -18.18 -13.31
CA PRO A 16 -22.11 -19.12 -14.01
C PRO A 16 -21.57 -19.49 -15.39
N VAL A 17 -21.02 -18.52 -16.13
CA VAL A 17 -20.42 -18.79 -17.45
C VAL A 17 -19.21 -19.72 -17.32
N CYS A 18 -18.31 -19.48 -16.35
CA CYS A 18 -17.19 -20.38 -16.08
C CYS A 18 -17.67 -21.79 -15.68
N ALA A 19 -18.72 -21.89 -14.86
CA ALA A 19 -19.28 -23.16 -14.41
C ALA A 19 -19.91 -23.97 -15.57
N VAL A 20 -20.67 -23.32 -16.45
CA VAL A 20 -21.30 -23.97 -17.63
C VAL A 20 -20.24 -24.42 -18.64
N LEU A 21 -19.19 -23.64 -18.84
CA LEU A 21 -18.09 -23.97 -19.76
C LEU A 21 -17.03 -24.90 -19.16
N GLY A 22 -17.14 -25.27 -17.87
CA GLY A 22 -16.15 -26.11 -17.18
C GLY A 22 -14.79 -25.44 -16.98
N LEU A 23 -14.72 -24.11 -17.04
CA LEU A 23 -13.50 -23.34 -16.86
C LEU A 23 -13.19 -23.14 -15.37
N PRO A 24 -11.91 -23.04 -14.98
CA PRO A 24 -11.53 -22.72 -13.60
C PRO A 24 -12.18 -21.41 -13.14
N LEU A 25 -12.67 -21.40 -11.90
CA LEU A 25 -13.29 -20.21 -11.32
C LEU A 25 -12.26 -19.08 -11.21
N SER A 26 -12.52 -17.96 -11.89
CA SER A 26 -11.64 -16.80 -11.86
C SER A 26 -11.73 -16.08 -10.51
N VAL A 27 -10.58 -15.92 -9.84
CA VAL A 27 -10.45 -15.13 -8.61
C VAL A 27 -9.61 -13.88 -8.88
N ALA A 28 -9.89 -12.78 -8.18
CA ALA A 28 -9.00 -11.62 -8.25
C ALA A 28 -7.65 -11.96 -7.65
N SER A 29 -6.59 -11.55 -8.34
CA SER A 29 -5.21 -11.81 -7.92
C SER A 29 -4.58 -10.53 -7.40
N THR A 30 -4.22 -10.51 -6.12
CA THR A 30 -3.72 -9.31 -5.42
C THR A 30 -2.37 -8.85 -5.96
N VAL A 31 -1.39 -9.75 -6.11
CA VAL A 31 -0.01 -9.37 -6.51
C VAL A 31 0.04 -8.78 -7.92
N PRO A 32 -0.56 -9.39 -8.96
CA PRO A 32 -0.62 -8.80 -10.29
C PRO A 32 -1.43 -7.49 -10.33
N SER A 33 -2.50 -7.38 -9.54
CA SER A 33 -3.30 -6.15 -9.47
C SER A 33 -2.49 -4.99 -8.90
N ILE A 34 -1.74 -5.24 -7.81
CA ILE A 34 -0.84 -4.23 -7.23
C ILE A 34 0.29 -3.88 -8.20
N ALA A 35 0.93 -4.87 -8.83
CA ALA A 35 1.99 -4.62 -9.80
C ALA A 35 1.49 -3.79 -11.00
N HIS A 36 0.27 -4.05 -11.46
CA HIS A 36 -0.38 -3.26 -12.50
C HIS A 36 -0.58 -1.82 -12.04
N VAL A 37 -1.12 -1.60 -10.84
CA VAL A 37 -1.30 -0.24 -10.28
C VAL A 37 0.04 0.48 -10.15
N ILE A 38 1.08 -0.18 -9.61
CA ILE A 38 2.42 0.38 -9.47
C ILE A 38 2.97 0.83 -10.84
N SER A 39 2.75 0.04 -11.90
CA SER A 39 3.19 0.41 -13.26
C SER A 39 2.48 1.64 -13.83
N LEU A 40 1.33 2.01 -13.28
CA LEU A 40 0.53 3.18 -13.67
C LEU A 40 0.67 4.36 -12.72
N THR A 41 1.47 4.20 -11.67
CA THR A 41 1.77 5.23 -10.70
C THR A 41 2.92 6.09 -11.20
N THR A 42 2.70 7.40 -11.24
CA THR A 42 3.74 8.40 -11.46
C THR A 42 4.31 8.81 -10.11
N TYR A 43 5.63 8.77 -10.01
CA TYR A 43 6.37 9.14 -8.80
C TYR A 43 7.09 10.47 -9.03
N GLU A 44 6.93 11.40 -8.10
CA GLU A 44 7.73 12.63 -8.06
C GLU A 44 8.83 12.51 -7.01
N VAL A 45 9.97 13.14 -7.29
CA VAL A 45 11.09 13.19 -6.36
C VAL A 45 10.92 14.43 -5.50
N LYS A 46 10.51 14.24 -4.24
CA LYS A 46 10.59 15.31 -3.23
C LYS A 46 12.02 15.32 -2.67
N GLN A 47 12.69 16.47 -2.76
CA GLN A 47 13.95 16.67 -2.06
C GLN A 47 13.65 16.99 -0.60
N LEU A 48 14.05 16.09 0.31
CA LEU A 48 14.03 16.33 1.74
C LEU A 48 15.44 16.75 2.21
N PRO A 49 15.57 17.43 3.36
CA PRO A 49 16.86 17.84 3.93
C PRO A 49 17.88 16.71 4.13
N GLU A 50 17.41 15.46 4.13
CA GLU A 50 18.19 14.23 4.40
C GLU A 50 18.31 13.30 3.16
N GLY A 51 17.78 13.69 1.99
CA GLY A 51 17.89 12.93 0.73
C GLY A 51 16.71 13.06 -0.24
N GLU A 52 16.77 12.35 -1.37
CA GLU A 52 15.68 12.27 -2.35
C GLU A 52 14.68 11.17 -1.99
N ARG A 53 13.40 11.53 -1.79
CA ARG A 53 12.31 10.55 -1.59
C ARG A 53 11.36 10.57 -2.79
N LYS A 54 11.13 9.41 -3.39
CA LYS A 54 10.12 9.21 -4.43
C LYS A 54 8.75 9.02 -3.78
N VAL A 55 7.84 9.95 -4.01
CA VAL A 55 6.47 9.90 -3.47
C VAL A 55 5.50 9.66 -4.62
N PRO A 56 4.53 8.74 -4.50
CA PRO A 56 3.52 8.51 -5.52
C PRO A 56 2.57 9.71 -5.61
N THR A 57 2.59 10.44 -6.73
CA THR A 57 1.76 11.65 -6.90
C THR A 57 0.41 11.32 -7.50
N LYS A 58 0.40 10.48 -8.55
CA LYS A 58 -0.81 10.20 -9.32
C LYS A 58 -0.82 8.79 -9.88
N VAL A 59 -1.97 8.12 -9.79
CA VAL A 59 -2.24 6.86 -10.47
C VAL A 59 -3.06 7.14 -11.72
N VAL A 60 -2.60 6.65 -12.88
CA VAL A 60 -3.35 6.75 -14.14
C VAL A 60 -4.37 5.61 -14.20
N GLU A 61 -5.66 5.95 -14.10
CA GLU A 61 -6.72 4.96 -14.29
C GLU A 61 -6.95 4.70 -15.78
N GLN A 62 -6.74 3.45 -16.21
CA GLN A 62 -7.03 3.04 -17.58
C GLN A 62 -7.72 1.69 -17.68
N ARG A 63 -8.72 1.65 -18.57
CA ARG A 63 -9.50 0.43 -18.88
C ARG A 63 -8.88 -0.35 -20.04
N ALA A 64 -8.17 0.33 -20.94
CA ALA A 64 -7.60 -0.24 -22.14
C ALA A 64 -6.52 -1.30 -21.85
N THR A 65 -5.64 -1.08 -20.87
CA THR A 65 -4.61 -2.07 -20.53
C THR A 65 -5.19 -3.38 -20.04
N ASN A 66 -6.21 -3.34 -19.19
CA ASN A 66 -6.83 -4.57 -18.69
C ASN A 66 -7.46 -5.36 -19.83
N PHE A 67 -8.14 -4.68 -20.76
CA PHE A 67 -8.68 -5.31 -21.96
C PHE A 67 -7.57 -5.90 -22.85
N LEU A 68 -6.52 -5.12 -23.12
CA LEU A 68 -5.41 -5.55 -23.98
C LEU A 68 -4.65 -6.75 -23.40
N ILE A 69 -4.44 -6.80 -22.08
CA ILE A 69 -3.81 -7.93 -21.41
C ILE A 69 -4.61 -9.21 -21.65
N HIS A 70 -5.94 -9.18 -21.51
CA HIS A 70 -6.79 -10.35 -21.74
C HIS A 70 -6.80 -10.78 -23.22
N VAL A 71 -6.81 -9.82 -24.15
CA VAL A 71 -6.69 -10.10 -25.58
C VAL A 71 -5.34 -10.77 -25.89
N LEU A 72 -4.24 -10.23 -25.35
CA LEU A 72 -2.90 -10.79 -25.53
C LEU A 72 -2.77 -12.19 -24.93
N ILE A 73 -3.40 -12.47 -23.77
CA ILE A 73 -3.47 -13.82 -23.19
C ILE A 73 -4.19 -14.78 -24.14
N GLY A 74 -5.29 -14.35 -24.77
CA GLY A 74 -5.97 -15.13 -25.81
C GLY A 74 -5.09 -15.37 -27.04
N CYS A 75 -4.40 -14.33 -27.52
CA CYS A 75 -3.46 -14.45 -28.65
C CYS A 75 -2.25 -15.33 -28.34
N ALA A 76 -1.82 -15.39 -27.07
CA ALA A 76 -0.68 -16.20 -26.63
C ALA A 76 -0.91 -17.71 -26.89
N LEU A 77 -2.16 -18.17 -27.02
CA LEU A 77 -2.46 -19.55 -27.42
C LEU A 77 -1.94 -19.86 -28.84
N PHE A 78 -2.03 -18.91 -29.77
CA PHE A 78 -1.50 -19.07 -31.12
C PHE A 78 0.04 -18.93 -31.16
N LEU A 79 0.58 -18.14 -30.23
CA LEU A 79 2.03 -17.90 -30.08
C LEU A 79 2.74 -18.91 -29.17
N ALA A 80 2.02 -19.92 -28.65
CA ALA A 80 2.54 -20.99 -27.82
C ALA A 80 3.85 -21.65 -28.32
N PRO A 81 4.05 -21.95 -29.63
CA PRO A 81 5.31 -22.53 -30.10
C PRO A 81 6.52 -21.61 -29.90
N VAL A 82 6.31 -20.29 -29.94
CA VAL A 82 7.36 -19.29 -29.69
C VAL A 82 7.57 -19.11 -28.18
N LEU A 83 6.50 -19.07 -27.40
CA LEU A 83 6.56 -18.93 -25.95
C LEU A 83 7.29 -20.08 -25.24
N LYS A 84 7.34 -21.28 -25.85
CA LYS A 84 8.09 -22.43 -25.34
C LYS A 84 9.61 -22.18 -25.23
N PHE A 85 10.16 -21.28 -26.03
CA PHE A 85 11.58 -20.92 -25.96
C PHE A 85 11.91 -20.06 -24.73
N LEU A 86 10.89 -19.50 -24.05
CA LEU A 86 11.10 -18.70 -22.87
C LEU A 86 11.49 -19.61 -21.68
N PRO A 87 12.70 -19.44 -21.11
CA PRO A 87 13.11 -20.26 -19.97
C PRO A 87 12.26 -19.94 -18.74
N GLN A 88 11.79 -20.98 -18.05
CA GLN A 88 10.99 -20.83 -16.83
C GLN A 88 11.70 -20.02 -15.74
N ALA A 89 13.04 -20.03 -15.71
CA ALA A 89 13.85 -19.22 -14.80
C ALA A 89 13.56 -17.71 -14.91
N VAL A 90 13.34 -17.19 -16.13
CA VAL A 90 13.03 -15.76 -16.33
C VAL A 90 11.65 -15.42 -15.77
N LEU A 91 10.65 -16.27 -16.00
CA LEU A 91 9.30 -16.07 -15.43
C LEU A 91 9.34 -16.07 -13.90
N GLN A 92 10.06 -17.00 -13.29
CA GLN A 92 10.22 -17.05 -11.83
C GLN A 92 10.93 -15.79 -11.31
N GLY A 93 11.93 -15.27 -12.02
CA GLY A 93 12.58 -14.00 -11.69
C GLY A 93 11.61 -12.82 -11.70
N VAL A 94 10.75 -12.72 -12.72
CA VAL A 94 9.70 -11.68 -12.80
C VAL A 94 8.66 -11.85 -11.68
N PHE A 95 8.23 -13.08 -11.38
CA PHE A 95 7.33 -13.34 -10.25
C PHE A 95 7.95 -12.97 -8.91
N PHE A 96 9.25 -13.25 -8.72
CA PHE A 96 9.97 -12.87 -7.51
C PHE A 96 10.08 -11.34 -7.37
N TYR A 97 10.40 -10.63 -8.45
CA TYR A 97 10.41 -9.17 -8.47
C TYR A 97 9.04 -8.59 -8.15
N MET A 98 7.96 -9.08 -8.78
CA MET A 98 6.60 -8.64 -8.47
C MET A 98 6.24 -8.93 -7.00
N GLY A 99 6.71 -10.05 -6.45
CA GLY A 99 6.60 -10.38 -5.04
C GLY A 99 7.22 -9.28 -4.16
N ILE A 100 8.50 -8.98 -4.33
CA ILE A 100 9.21 -7.95 -3.55
C ILE A 100 8.59 -6.56 -3.75
N ALA A 101 8.31 -6.17 -5.00
CA ALA A 101 7.72 -4.88 -5.32
C ALA A 101 6.34 -4.70 -4.65
N SER A 102 5.53 -5.77 -4.56
CA SER A 102 4.22 -5.72 -3.89
C SER A 102 4.30 -5.57 -2.36
N LEU A 103 5.46 -5.83 -1.75
CA LEU A 103 5.70 -5.60 -0.33
C LEU A 103 6.13 -4.16 -0.03
N THR A 104 6.59 -3.43 -1.04
CA THR A 104 7.06 -2.04 -0.89
C THR A 104 5.87 -1.13 -0.60
N GLY A 105 5.96 -0.31 0.45
CA GLY A 105 4.86 0.55 0.91
C GLY A 105 3.87 -0.15 1.84
N ASN A 106 4.18 -1.37 2.31
CA ASN A 106 3.42 -2.03 3.35
C ASN A 106 3.97 -1.67 4.74
N ASN A 107 3.19 -0.94 5.53
CA ASN A 107 3.52 -0.52 6.89
C ASN A 107 4.00 -1.67 7.80
N LEU A 108 3.51 -2.90 7.62
CA LEU A 108 4.00 -4.06 8.39
C LEU A 108 5.44 -4.42 8.04
N PHE A 109 5.79 -4.43 6.76
CA PHE A 109 7.14 -4.75 6.31
C PHE A 109 8.11 -3.62 6.64
N ASP A 110 7.70 -2.36 6.52
CA ASP A 110 8.51 -1.22 6.93
C ASP A 110 8.86 -1.31 8.43
N ARG A 111 7.88 -1.61 9.29
CA ARG A 111 8.11 -1.86 10.72
C ARG A 111 8.93 -3.11 11.01
N LEU A 112 8.82 -4.16 10.18
CA LEU A 112 9.65 -5.35 10.30
C LEU A 112 11.11 -5.04 9.98
N PHE A 113 11.37 -4.19 8.98
CA PHE A 113 12.72 -3.71 8.67
C PHE A 113 13.30 -2.88 9.81
N LEU A 114 12.50 -2.08 10.53
CA LEU A 114 12.96 -1.42 11.77
C LEU A 114 13.48 -2.40 12.81
N TRP A 115 12.86 -3.58 12.96
CA TRP A 115 13.33 -4.60 13.91
C TRP A 115 14.67 -5.23 13.49
N LEU A 116 14.97 -5.21 12.19
CA LEU A 116 16.25 -5.67 11.64
C LEU A 116 17.37 -4.63 11.84
N ILE A 117 17.02 -3.34 11.93
CA ILE A 117 17.97 -2.25 12.18
C ILE A 117 18.23 -2.18 13.69
N TRP A 118 19.37 -2.72 14.13
CA TRP A 118 19.77 -2.75 15.54
C TRP A 118 20.18 -1.37 16.09
N ASP A 119 20.53 -0.41 15.23
CA ASP A 119 21.02 0.91 15.60
C ASP A 119 19.91 1.97 15.55
N SER A 120 19.43 2.41 16.72
CA SER A 120 18.42 3.48 16.84
C SER A 120 18.87 4.82 16.27
N ALA A 121 20.17 5.07 16.13
CA ALA A 121 20.67 6.34 15.57
C ALA A 121 20.49 6.43 14.04
N LYS A 122 20.22 5.31 13.37
CA LYS A 122 20.00 5.24 11.91
C LYS A 122 18.55 4.99 11.53
N TYR A 123 17.62 5.15 12.46
CA TYR A 123 16.22 4.99 12.10
C TYR A 123 15.83 6.06 11.08
N PRO A 124 15.33 5.67 9.88
CA PRO A 124 14.71 6.64 8.98
C PRO A 124 13.61 7.38 9.72
N GLN A 125 13.52 8.69 9.52
CA GLN A 125 12.60 9.61 10.21
C GLN A 125 11.14 9.37 9.78
N TYR A 126 10.58 8.22 10.14
CA TYR A 126 9.17 7.94 9.93
C TYR A 126 8.33 8.67 10.99
N HIS A 127 7.17 9.22 10.58
CA HIS A 127 6.25 10.01 11.42
C HIS A 127 5.89 9.30 12.75
N TYR A 128 5.76 7.96 12.72
CA TYR A 128 5.44 7.15 13.88
C TYR A 128 6.58 6.99 14.90
N ILE A 129 7.86 7.10 14.51
CA ILE A 129 9.00 6.96 15.43
C ILE A 129 9.17 8.22 16.29
N ARG A 130 8.78 9.39 15.77
CA ARG A 130 8.90 10.66 16.49
C ARG A 130 7.85 10.85 17.58
N LYS A 131 6.67 10.22 17.43
CA LYS A 131 5.50 10.42 18.30
C LYS A 131 5.25 9.25 19.28
N LEU A 132 5.78 8.05 19.02
CA LEU A 132 5.58 6.87 19.88
C LEU A 132 6.88 6.27 20.41
N PRO A 133 6.88 5.71 21.63
CA PRO A 133 8.01 4.93 22.11
C PRO A 133 8.17 3.65 21.28
N ILE A 134 9.41 3.37 20.86
CA ILE A 134 9.79 2.24 20.01
C ILE A 134 9.29 0.88 20.56
N SER A 135 9.25 0.71 21.88
CA SER A 135 8.74 -0.50 22.54
C SER A 135 7.27 -0.80 22.18
N ARG A 136 6.43 0.23 22.03
CA ARG A 136 5.02 0.08 21.65
C ARG A 136 4.88 -0.32 20.18
N VAL A 137 5.72 0.25 19.31
CA VAL A 137 5.80 -0.09 17.88
C VAL A 137 6.22 -1.55 17.69
N HIS A 138 7.22 -2.02 18.44
CA HIS A 138 7.65 -3.42 18.40
C HIS A 138 6.61 -4.38 18.96
N LEU A 139 5.92 -4.02 20.04
CA LEU A 139 4.83 -4.84 20.59
C LEU A 139 3.70 -5.00 19.56
N TYR A 140 3.30 -3.91 18.89
CA TYR A 140 2.28 -3.96 17.83
C TYR A 140 2.73 -4.86 16.67
N THR A 141 3.96 -4.67 16.19
CA THR A 141 4.52 -5.46 15.09
C THR A 141 4.64 -6.95 15.47
N PHE A 142 5.00 -7.26 16.71
CA PHE A 142 5.05 -8.63 17.24
C PHE A 142 3.67 -9.31 17.22
N VAL A 143 2.62 -8.61 17.66
CA VAL A 143 1.24 -9.11 17.56
C VAL A 143 0.86 -9.36 16.09
N GLN A 144 1.20 -8.44 15.18
CA GLN A 144 0.93 -8.62 13.76
C GLN A 144 1.69 -9.82 13.16
N LEU A 145 2.94 -10.07 13.58
CA LEU A 145 3.72 -11.24 13.17
C LEU A 145 3.11 -12.54 13.68
N ILE A 146 2.60 -12.58 14.91
CA ILE A 146 1.86 -13.75 15.42
C ILE A 146 0.63 -14.01 14.56
N CYS A 147 -0.17 -12.98 14.26
CA CYS A 147 -1.34 -13.11 13.39
C CYS A 147 -0.95 -13.63 11.99
N LEU A 148 0.14 -13.13 11.42
CA LEU A 148 0.67 -13.58 10.13
C LEU A 148 1.15 -15.04 10.18
N ALA A 149 1.83 -15.45 11.25
CA ALA A 149 2.30 -16.82 11.45
C ALA A 149 1.12 -17.80 11.56
N ILE A 150 0.06 -17.43 12.29
CA ILE A 150 -1.17 -18.22 12.37
C ILE A 150 -1.82 -18.34 10.99
N LEU A 151 -1.96 -17.23 10.25
CA LEU A 151 -2.47 -17.25 8.88
C LEU A 151 -1.65 -18.14 7.94
N TYR A 152 -0.32 -18.08 8.06
CA TYR A 152 0.57 -18.92 7.28
C TYR A 152 0.39 -20.41 7.62
N GLY A 153 0.26 -20.74 8.91
CA GLY A 153 -0.06 -22.10 9.36
C GLY A 153 -1.40 -22.61 8.82
N LEU A 154 -2.45 -21.79 8.88
CA LEU A 154 -3.78 -22.11 8.34
C LEU A 154 -3.75 -22.32 6.82
N LYS A 155 -2.89 -21.56 6.11
CA LYS A 155 -2.70 -21.70 4.66
C LYS A 155 -1.88 -22.94 4.29
N ALA A 156 -0.87 -23.30 5.09
CA ALA A 156 0.03 -24.42 4.81
C ALA A 156 -0.67 -25.78 4.92
N ILE A 157 -1.70 -25.87 5.78
CA ILE A 157 -2.46 -27.10 6.01
C ILE A 157 -3.71 -27.11 5.12
N LYS A 158 -3.75 -28.00 4.12
CA LYS A 158 -4.87 -28.11 3.16
C LYS A 158 -6.23 -28.33 3.84
N GLU A 159 -6.26 -29.18 4.86
CA GLU A 159 -7.48 -29.50 5.62
C GLU A 159 -8.06 -28.29 6.36
N THR A 160 -7.22 -27.34 6.78
CA THR A 160 -7.63 -26.16 7.54
C THR A 160 -7.82 -24.92 6.67
N SER A 161 -7.49 -25.00 5.37
CA SER A 161 -7.57 -23.87 4.44
C SER A 161 -8.99 -23.29 4.29
N VAL A 162 -10.04 -24.06 4.61
CA VAL A 162 -11.44 -23.57 4.60
C VAL A 162 -11.69 -22.53 5.70
N VAL A 163 -10.94 -22.58 6.80
CA VAL A 163 -11.05 -21.65 7.94
C VAL A 163 -10.35 -20.31 7.64
N PHE A 164 -9.47 -20.28 6.64
CA PHE A 164 -8.65 -19.11 6.31
C PHE A 164 -9.45 -17.80 6.15
N PRO A 165 -10.55 -17.75 5.37
CA PRO A 165 -11.32 -16.51 5.21
C PRO A 165 -11.98 -16.03 6.50
N PHE A 166 -12.38 -16.96 7.37
CA PHE A 166 -12.98 -16.63 8.68
C PHE A 166 -11.95 -16.06 9.65
N PHE A 167 -10.74 -16.61 9.65
CA PHE A 167 -9.65 -16.04 10.45
C PHE A 167 -9.19 -14.68 9.89
N MET A 168 -9.13 -14.52 8.57
CA MET A 168 -8.89 -13.21 7.95
C MET A 168 -9.94 -12.17 8.38
N ALA A 169 -11.22 -12.56 8.43
CA ALA A 169 -12.27 -11.68 8.93
C ALA A 169 -12.12 -11.38 10.44
N SER A 170 -11.70 -12.36 11.25
CA SER A 170 -11.49 -12.18 12.69
C SER A 170 -10.33 -11.24 13.01
N LEU A 171 -9.38 -11.01 12.10
CA LEU A 171 -8.34 -9.99 12.26
C LEU A 171 -8.93 -8.59 12.52
N ALA A 172 -10.07 -8.25 11.93
CA ALA A 172 -10.74 -6.96 12.20
C ALA A 172 -11.24 -6.88 13.64
N ILE A 173 -11.69 -8.00 14.21
CA ILE A 173 -12.11 -8.11 15.61
C ILE A 173 -10.88 -8.01 16.52
N ILE A 174 -9.79 -8.70 16.17
CA ILE A 174 -8.51 -8.62 16.91
C ILE A 174 -8.03 -7.17 16.93
N ARG A 175 -8.03 -6.46 15.80
CA ARG A 175 -7.72 -5.02 15.71
C ARG A 175 -8.58 -4.19 16.66
N LYS A 176 -9.88 -4.47 16.76
CA LYS A 176 -10.76 -3.78 17.70
C LYS A 176 -10.40 -4.10 19.16
N GLY A 177 -9.98 -5.33 19.45
CA GLY A 177 -9.49 -5.76 20.76
C GLY A 177 -8.18 -5.10 21.18
N LEU A 178 -7.29 -4.73 20.24
CA LEU A 178 -6.05 -4.02 20.54
C LEU A 178 -6.28 -2.65 21.21
N ARG A 179 -7.50 -2.09 21.13
CA ARG A 179 -7.91 -0.86 21.85
C ARG A 179 -7.85 -1.00 23.37
N TRP A 180 -7.80 -2.22 23.91
CA TRP A 180 -7.59 -2.44 25.34
C TRP A 180 -6.13 -2.30 25.78
N MET A 181 -5.18 -2.39 24.84
CA MET A 181 -3.74 -2.37 25.13
C MET A 181 -3.04 -1.08 24.67
N PHE A 182 -3.62 -0.38 23.69
CA PHE A 182 -3.11 0.85 23.08
C PHE A 182 -4.16 1.94 23.09
N THR A 183 -3.72 3.20 23.23
CA THR A 183 -4.59 4.38 23.14
C THR A 183 -5.10 4.56 21.70
N GLU A 184 -6.29 5.15 21.51
CA GLU A 184 -6.82 5.39 20.15
C GLU A 184 -5.88 6.21 19.28
N GLU A 185 -5.18 7.20 19.85
CA GLU A 185 -4.22 8.04 19.15
C GLU A 185 -3.00 7.24 18.69
N GLU A 186 -2.49 6.34 19.55
CA GLU A 186 -1.39 5.44 19.21
C GLU A 186 -1.76 4.50 18.06
N LEU A 187 -2.98 3.96 18.10
CA LEU A 187 -3.48 3.05 17.07
C LEU A 187 -3.67 3.78 15.73
N ARG A 188 -4.19 5.02 15.77
CA ARG A 188 -4.34 5.87 14.58
C ARG A 188 -3.00 6.19 13.94
N LEU A 189 -1.99 6.55 14.73
CA LEU A 189 -0.64 6.82 14.24
C LEU A 189 0.06 5.58 13.68
N LEU A 190 -0.25 4.38 14.18
CA LEU A 190 0.28 3.12 13.67
C LEU A 190 -0.44 2.62 12.40
N ASP A 191 -1.65 3.13 12.17
CA ASP A 191 -2.49 2.75 11.04
C ASP A 191 -2.56 3.82 9.94
N SER A 192 -2.13 5.06 10.21
CA SER A 192 -2.11 6.14 9.23
C SER A 192 -1.18 5.82 8.08
N LEU A 193 -1.58 6.27 6.89
CA LEU A 193 -0.73 6.16 5.72
C LEU A 193 0.41 7.18 5.84
N PRO A 194 1.61 6.88 5.30
CA PRO A 194 2.77 7.78 5.37
C PRO A 194 2.53 9.21 4.85
N ASP A 195 1.46 9.42 4.09
CA ASP A 195 1.14 10.66 3.37
C ASP A 195 -0.09 11.40 3.94
N GLU A 196 -0.79 10.89 4.98
CA GLU A 196 -1.99 11.53 5.58
C GLU A 196 -1.69 12.58 6.68
N ASP A 197 -0.44 12.64 7.14
CA ASP A 197 -0.02 13.59 8.18
C ASP A 197 1.04 14.61 7.68
N ASP A 198 1.62 14.40 6.50
CA ASP A 198 2.60 15.33 5.87
C ASP A 198 1.91 16.56 5.27
N ASP A 199 0.61 16.46 4.96
CA ASP A 199 -0.26 17.57 4.57
C ASP A 199 -0.85 18.30 5.80
N GLY A 200 -1.04 17.62 6.93
CA GLY A 200 -1.65 18.18 8.15
C GLY A 200 -0.74 19.10 8.98
N GLU A 201 0.56 18.82 9.09
CA GLU A 201 1.49 19.65 9.88
C GLU A 201 2.19 20.76 9.07
N VAL A 202 2.24 20.66 7.74
CA VAL A 202 2.74 21.76 6.89
C VAL A 202 1.67 22.85 6.70
N LEU A 203 0.37 22.49 6.71
CA LEU A 203 -0.72 23.48 6.59
C LEU A 203 -1.02 24.28 7.87
N SER A 204 -0.54 23.85 9.04
CA SER A 204 -0.76 24.58 10.30
C SER A 204 0.39 25.50 10.72
N SER A 205 1.56 25.34 10.11
CA SER A 205 2.75 26.15 10.41
C SER A 205 3.07 27.23 9.37
N GLU A 206 2.34 27.28 8.24
CA GLU A 206 2.59 28.24 7.15
C GLU A 206 1.35 29.08 6.79
N LYS A 207 0.75 29.74 7.78
CA LYS A 207 0.06 31.02 7.54
C LYS A 207 0.94 32.15 8.08
N PRO A 208 1.77 32.79 7.26
CA PRO A 208 2.24 34.12 7.61
C PRO A 208 1.01 35.00 7.78
N ASP A 209 0.93 35.64 8.95
CA ASP A 209 -0.15 36.52 9.37
C ASP A 209 -0.18 37.75 8.44
N LEU A 210 -0.91 37.64 7.34
CA LEU A 210 -1.01 38.64 6.26
C LEU A 210 -1.60 39.98 6.72
N MET A 211 -2.10 40.09 7.96
CA MET A 211 -2.61 41.35 8.51
C MET A 211 -1.54 42.29 9.08
N ASN A 212 -0.28 41.85 9.24
CA ASN A 212 0.79 42.72 9.76
C ASN A 212 1.73 43.28 8.70
N LEU A 213 1.62 42.86 7.44
CA LEU A 213 2.45 43.36 6.33
C LEU A 213 1.88 44.59 5.62
N GLU A 214 0.57 44.87 5.74
CA GLU A 214 -0.03 46.07 5.16
C GLU A 214 0.30 47.34 5.96
N LYS A 215 0.45 47.25 7.30
CA LYS A 215 0.86 48.41 8.11
C LYS A 215 2.29 48.87 7.88
N GLN A 216 3.17 47.98 7.40
CA GLN A 216 4.57 48.32 7.17
C GLN A 216 4.81 48.91 5.77
N LYS A 217 3.94 48.61 4.80
CA LYS A 217 4.01 49.18 3.44
C LYS A 217 3.47 50.60 3.31
N GLU A 218 2.67 51.08 4.26
CA GLU A 218 2.23 52.49 4.29
C GLU A 218 3.25 53.43 4.95
N GLY A 219 4.09 52.93 5.86
CA GLY A 219 5.12 53.76 6.52
C GLY A 219 6.38 54.03 5.68
N ASP A 220 6.72 53.14 4.75
CA ASP A 220 7.96 53.22 3.97
C ASP A 220 7.82 54.03 2.66
N LYS A 221 6.57 54.35 2.25
CA LYS A 221 6.31 55.18 1.07
C LYS A 221 6.35 56.68 1.34
N SER A 222 6.36 57.12 2.59
CA SER A 222 6.44 58.55 2.94
C SER A 222 7.87 59.09 3.07
N GLU A 223 8.90 58.24 3.05
CA GLU A 223 10.28 58.65 3.34
C GLU A 223 11.20 58.73 2.11
N VAL A 224 10.66 58.50 0.91
CA VAL A 224 11.43 58.54 -0.36
C VAL A 224 11.04 59.74 -1.25
N GLU A 225 10.19 60.64 -0.77
CA GLU A 225 9.77 61.82 -1.53
C GLU A 225 9.99 63.12 -0.73
N ILE A 226 11.26 63.44 -0.41
CA ILE A 226 11.76 64.80 -0.13
C ILE A 226 13.19 64.93 -0.66
#